data_AF-A0A970EKW0-F1
#
_entry.id   AF-A0A970EKW0-F1
#
_cell.length_a   1.000
_cell.length_b   1.000
_cell.length_c   1.000
_cell.angle_alpha   90.00
_cell.angle_beta   90.00
_cell.angle_gamma   90.00
#
_symmetry.space_group_name_H-M   'P 1'
#
loop_
_entity.id
_entity.type
_entity.pdbx_description
1 polymer ?
#
loop_
_entity_poly.entity_id
_entity_poly.type
_entity_poly.pdbx_seq_one_letter_code
_entity_poly.pdbx_strand_id
1 'polypeptide(L)'
;MATFLAKSKELALIIPLALRILPEVNRELENWQKLAQAIPCDQLRTQALNSIAGKRFHCQGGSIYAVYTPAKKPVLLRFIVALQTMSDYLDNLSDRIAGAEEKSLRTLHQAMLAAVDLEEPLANWYADFPYHNDGGYLEHLVQACRQMLIQL
;
A
#
# COMPACT_ATOMS: atom_id res chain seq x y z
N MET A 1 -19.84 -36.32 0.63
CA MET A 1 -18.38 -36.31 0.42
C MET A 1 -17.89 -35.02 -0.24
N ALA A 2 -18.48 -34.57 -1.36
CA ALA A 2 -18.13 -33.32 -2.03
C ALA A 2 -18.25 -32.05 -1.14
N THR A 3 -19.32 -31.94 -0.34
CA THR A 3 -19.55 -30.83 0.61
C THR A 3 -18.53 -30.78 1.76
N PHE A 4 -18.02 -31.93 2.20
CA PHE A 4 -16.98 -32.00 3.23
C PHE A 4 -15.62 -31.56 2.67
N LEU A 5 -15.27 -32.00 1.46
CA LEU A 5 -14.05 -31.60 0.76
C LEU A 5 -14.07 -30.13 0.33
N ALA A 6 -15.24 -29.58 0.00
CA ALA A 6 -15.39 -28.14 -0.26
C ALA A 6 -15.14 -27.31 1.01
N LYS A 7 -15.80 -27.67 2.12
CA LYS A 7 -15.58 -27.03 3.43
C LYS A 7 -14.12 -27.14 3.90
N SER A 8 -13.44 -28.25 3.66
CA SER A 8 -12.05 -28.40 4.07
C SER A 8 -11.11 -27.47 3.28
N LYS A 9 -11.38 -27.23 1.98
CA LYS A 9 -10.63 -26.25 1.17
C LYS A 9 -10.91 -24.81 1.59
N GLU A 10 -12.16 -24.46 1.87
CA GLU A 10 -12.52 -23.13 2.38
C GLU A 10 -11.84 -22.84 3.72
N LEU A 11 -11.88 -23.79 4.65
CA LEU A 11 -11.21 -23.65 5.94
C LEU A 11 -9.68 -23.55 5.80
N ALA A 12 -9.09 -24.30 4.86
CA ALA A 12 -7.67 -24.23 4.56
C ALA A 12 -7.23 -22.86 4.00
N LEU A 13 -8.15 -22.04 3.48
CA LEU A 13 -7.89 -20.67 3.06
C LEU A 13 -8.23 -19.65 4.17
N ILE A 14 -9.43 -19.74 4.72
CA ILE A 14 -9.98 -18.76 5.67
C ILE A 14 -9.18 -18.76 6.98
N ILE A 15 -8.82 -19.93 7.51
CA ILE A 15 -8.10 -20.02 8.79
C ILE A 15 -6.72 -19.35 8.69
N PRO A 16 -5.87 -19.65 7.69
CA PRO A 16 -4.61 -18.95 7.50
C PRO A 16 -4.77 -17.45 7.25
N LEU A 17 -5.72 -17.07 6.40
CA LEU A 17 -5.98 -15.66 6.10
C LEU A 17 -6.29 -14.91 7.40
N ALA A 18 -7.30 -15.37 8.15
CA ALA A 18 -7.77 -14.71 9.36
C ALA A 18 -6.75 -14.70 10.50
N LEU A 19 -6.07 -15.83 10.75
CA LEU A 19 -5.23 -16.00 11.94
C LEU A 19 -3.75 -15.67 11.72
N ARG A 20 -3.27 -15.64 10.47
CA ARG A 20 -1.85 -15.41 10.17
C ARG A 20 -1.63 -14.19 9.30
N ILE A 21 -2.40 -14.05 8.22
CA ILE A 21 -2.18 -12.97 7.26
C ILE A 21 -2.75 -11.64 7.75
N LEU A 22 -4.03 -11.57 8.13
CA LEU A 22 -4.64 -10.30 8.56
C LEU A 22 -3.92 -9.63 9.75
N PRO A 23 -3.45 -10.37 10.78
CA PRO A 23 -2.67 -9.77 11.86
C PRO A 23 -1.35 -9.17 11.38
N GLU A 24 -0.65 -9.82 10.44
CA GLU A 24 0.60 -9.30 9.88
C GLU A 24 0.35 -8.06 8.99
N VAL A 25 -0.72 -8.06 8.19
CA VAL A 25 -1.15 -6.88 7.43
C VAL A 25 -1.44 -5.70 8.34
N ASN A 26 -2.16 -5.92 9.45
CA ASN A 26 -2.47 -4.85 10.39
C ASN A 26 -1.20 -4.26 11.02
N ARG A 27 -0.19 -5.08 11.34
CA ARG A 27 1.10 -4.59 11.85
C ARG A 27 1.85 -3.73 10.83
N GLU A 28 1.86 -4.14 9.56
CA GLU A 28 2.45 -3.32 8.49
C GLU A 28 1.70 -1.99 8.34
N LEU A 29 0.37 -2.00 8.37
CA LEU A 29 -0.45 -0.78 8.31
C LEU A 29 -0.24 0.14 9.51
N GLU A 30 -0.06 -0.41 10.72
CA GLU A 30 0.28 0.38 11.91
C GLU A 30 1.62 1.10 11.76
N ASN A 31 2.60 0.47 11.10
CA ASN A 31 3.89 1.12 10.81
C ASN A 31 3.71 2.27 9.81
N TRP A 32 2.95 2.06 8.74
CA TRP A 32 2.64 3.12 7.77
C TRP A 32 1.82 4.24 8.41
N GLN A 33 0.89 3.92 9.31
CA GLN A 33 0.11 4.91 10.04
C GLN A 33 1.00 5.80 10.92
N LYS A 34 2.02 5.25 11.59
CA LYS A 34 2.99 6.04 12.37
C LYS A 34 3.80 6.98 11.49
N LEU A 35 4.25 6.51 10.31
CA LEU A 35 4.94 7.37 9.35
C LEU A 35 4.01 8.47 8.80
N ALA A 36 2.76 8.12 8.50
CA ALA A 36 1.76 9.08 8.05
C ALA A 36 1.48 10.16 9.12
N GLN A 37 1.45 9.82 10.41
CA GLN A 37 1.29 10.78 11.51
C GLN A 37 2.42 11.83 11.56
N ALA A 38 3.62 11.48 11.09
CA ALA A 38 4.78 12.36 11.07
C ALA A 38 4.83 13.28 9.84
N ILE A 39 3.90 13.13 8.88
CA ILE A 39 3.82 13.99 7.69
C ILE A 39 3.65 15.46 8.12
N PRO A 40 4.55 16.39 7.74
CA PRO A 40 4.46 17.80 8.13
C PRO A 40 3.26 18.53 7.53
N CYS A 41 2.97 18.31 6.24
CA CYS A 41 1.84 18.95 5.57
C CYS A 41 0.49 18.38 6.04
N ASP A 42 -0.33 19.21 6.66
CA ASP A 42 -1.62 18.80 7.24
C ASP A 42 -2.54 18.11 6.23
N GLN A 43 -2.66 18.64 5.01
CA GLN A 43 -3.50 18.04 3.97
C GLN A 43 -3.00 16.65 3.55
N LEU A 44 -1.68 16.51 3.32
CA LEU A 44 -1.09 15.23 2.96
C LEU A 44 -1.22 14.22 4.10
N ARG A 45 -1.00 14.65 5.35
CA ARG A 45 -1.19 13.83 6.56
C ARG A 45 -2.61 13.33 6.68
N THR A 46 -3.59 14.22 6.57
CA THR A 46 -5.01 13.87 6.65
C THR A 46 -5.38 12.86 5.58
N GLN A 47 -4.94 13.06 4.33
CA GLN A 47 -5.29 12.13 3.26
C GLN A 47 -4.61 10.76 3.41
N ALA A 48 -3.37 10.69 3.87
CA ALA A 48 -2.68 9.43 4.16
C ALA A 48 -3.33 8.64 5.31
N LEU A 49 -3.71 9.32 6.39
CA LEU A 49 -4.39 8.67 7.51
C LEU A 49 -5.80 8.21 7.13
N ASN A 50 -6.53 9.02 6.36
CA ASN A 50 -7.85 8.66 5.85
C ASN A 50 -7.80 7.49 4.88
N SER A 51 -6.78 7.38 4.03
CA SER A 51 -6.65 6.26 3.11
C SER A 51 -6.43 4.95 3.88
N ILE A 52 -5.54 4.94 4.87
CA ILE A 52 -5.34 3.76 5.74
C ILE A 52 -6.63 3.41 6.49
N ALA A 53 -7.27 4.37 7.15
CA ALA A 53 -8.45 4.11 7.97
C ALA A 53 -9.65 3.63 7.14
N GLY A 54 -9.87 4.24 5.97
CA GLY A 54 -11.00 3.96 5.10
C GLY A 54 -10.81 2.77 4.16
N LYS A 55 -9.57 2.41 3.83
CA LYS A 55 -9.27 1.48 2.72
C LYS A 55 -8.36 0.31 3.11
N ARG A 56 -8.08 0.08 4.41
CA ARG A 56 -7.30 -1.09 4.88
C ARG A 56 -7.73 -2.43 4.30
N PHE A 57 -9.00 -2.58 3.93
CA PHE A 57 -9.53 -3.81 3.35
C PHE A 57 -8.92 -4.15 1.99
N HIS A 58 -8.40 -3.17 1.23
CA HIS A 58 -7.64 -3.44 0.01
C HIS A 58 -6.34 -4.19 0.31
N CYS A 59 -5.58 -3.74 1.33
CA CYS A 59 -4.37 -4.43 1.79
C CYS A 59 -4.68 -5.84 2.31
N GLN A 60 -5.77 -5.99 3.08
CA GLN A 60 -6.22 -7.27 3.63
C GLN A 60 -6.64 -8.24 2.53
N GLY A 61 -7.40 -7.77 1.55
CA GLY A 61 -7.85 -8.55 0.40
C GLY A 61 -6.68 -8.95 -0.51
N GLY A 62 -5.82 -7.99 -0.89
CA GLY A 62 -4.65 -8.26 -1.73
C GLY A 62 -3.69 -9.26 -1.10
N SER A 63 -3.56 -9.25 0.23
CA SER A 63 -2.64 -10.14 0.96
C SER A 63 -3.07 -11.62 0.97
N ILE A 64 -4.24 -11.96 0.43
CA ILE A 64 -4.67 -13.36 0.27
C ILE A 64 -3.67 -14.19 -0.54
N TYR A 65 -2.94 -13.59 -1.49
CA TYR A 65 -1.91 -14.28 -2.27
C TYR A 65 -0.80 -14.87 -1.39
N ALA A 66 -0.50 -14.26 -0.24
CA ALA A 66 0.50 -14.76 0.69
C ALA A 66 0.10 -16.09 1.38
N VAL A 67 -1.19 -16.45 1.38
CA VAL A 67 -1.65 -17.77 1.84
C VAL A 67 -1.12 -18.89 0.91
N TYR A 68 -1.07 -18.62 -0.40
CA TYR A 68 -0.65 -19.58 -1.41
C TYR A 68 0.86 -19.63 -1.61
N THR A 69 1.61 -18.69 -1.02
CA THR A 69 3.06 -18.58 -1.21
C THR A 69 3.80 -18.47 0.13
N PRO A 70 3.69 -19.49 1.02
CA PRO A 70 4.18 -19.39 2.41
C PRO A 70 5.67 -19.07 2.51
N ALA A 71 6.50 -19.53 1.56
CA ALA A 71 7.93 -19.26 1.52
C ALA A 71 8.27 -17.78 1.24
N LYS A 72 7.41 -17.06 0.53
CA LYS A 72 7.58 -15.64 0.19
C LYS A 72 6.66 -14.72 0.99
N LYS A 73 5.90 -15.26 1.95
CA LYS A 73 4.89 -14.54 2.73
C LYS A 73 5.42 -13.19 3.27
N PRO A 74 6.56 -13.09 3.97
CA PRO A 74 7.03 -11.81 4.50
C PRO A 74 7.28 -10.76 3.41
N VAL A 75 7.86 -11.20 2.29
CA VAL A 75 8.16 -10.33 1.13
C VAL A 75 6.88 -9.85 0.47
N LEU A 76 5.94 -10.76 0.21
CA LEU A 76 4.66 -10.44 -0.41
C LEU A 76 3.81 -9.52 0.47
N LEU A 77 3.72 -9.76 1.78
CA LEU A 77 2.92 -8.91 2.66
C LEU A 77 3.47 -7.48 2.67
N ARG A 78 4.78 -7.31 2.84
CA ARG A 78 5.38 -5.97 2.85
C ARG A 78 5.23 -5.27 1.50
N PHE A 79 5.39 -5.99 0.39
CA PHE A 79 5.17 -5.44 -0.96
C PHE A 79 3.72 -5.00 -1.19
N ILE A 80 2.77 -5.90 -0.95
CA ILE A 80 1.33 -5.67 -1.20
C ILE A 80 0.82 -4.53 -0.34
N VAL A 81 1.17 -4.52 0.97
CA VAL A 81 0.71 -3.46 1.87
C VAL A 81 1.30 -2.11 1.48
N ALA A 82 2.58 -2.02 1.12
CA ALA A 82 3.18 -0.77 0.67
C ALA A 82 2.57 -0.27 -0.65
N LEU A 83 2.47 -1.13 -1.66
CA LEU A 83 1.93 -0.78 -2.97
C LEU A 83 0.47 -0.31 -2.86
N GLN A 84 -0.34 -1.03 -2.09
CA GLN A 84 -1.75 -0.69 -1.93
C GLN A 84 -1.96 0.55 -1.05
N THR A 85 -1.17 0.73 0.00
CA THR A 85 -1.20 1.95 0.84
C THR A 85 -0.85 3.19 -0.01
N MET A 86 0.14 3.07 -0.89
CA MET A 86 0.47 4.11 -1.86
C MET A 86 -0.69 4.37 -2.83
N SER A 87 -1.23 3.34 -3.48
CA SER A 87 -2.37 3.49 -4.40
C SER A 87 -3.55 4.20 -3.74
N ASP A 88 -3.93 3.78 -2.52
CA ASP A 88 -5.06 4.36 -1.78
C ASP A 88 -4.80 5.80 -1.33
N TYR A 89 -3.54 6.12 -1.01
CA TYR A 89 -3.11 7.47 -0.69
C TYR A 89 -3.17 8.39 -1.92
N LEU A 90 -2.62 7.97 -3.06
CA LEU A 90 -2.66 8.75 -4.29
C LEU A 90 -4.09 8.96 -4.81
N ASP A 91 -4.97 7.97 -4.66
CA ASP A 91 -6.40 8.08 -4.93
C ASP A 91 -7.06 9.17 -4.05
N ASN A 92 -6.78 9.17 -2.74
CA ASN A 92 -7.29 10.24 -1.87
C ASN A 92 -6.77 11.62 -2.27
N LEU A 93 -5.48 11.73 -2.63
CA LEU A 93 -4.91 12.99 -3.11
C LEU A 93 -5.62 13.47 -4.39
N SER A 94 -5.98 12.55 -5.27
CA SER A 94 -6.66 12.87 -6.54
C SER A 94 -8.11 13.31 -6.33
N ASP A 95 -8.82 12.65 -5.40
CA ASP A 95 -10.26 12.86 -5.20
C ASP A 95 -10.60 13.99 -4.21
N ARG A 96 -9.72 14.22 -3.22
CA ARG A 96 -10.06 15.05 -2.05
C ARG A 96 -9.38 16.40 -2.06
N ILE A 97 -8.33 16.58 -2.86
CA ILE A 97 -7.62 17.86 -2.96
C ILE A 97 -8.14 18.63 -4.16
N ALA A 98 -8.77 19.77 -3.87
CA ALA A 98 -9.18 20.71 -4.90
C ALA A 98 -7.96 21.41 -5.53
N GLY A 99 -8.05 21.68 -6.83
CA GLY A 99 -7.04 22.46 -7.56
C GLY A 99 -5.86 21.65 -8.13
N ALA A 100 -5.88 20.33 -8.03
CA ALA A 100 -4.92 19.48 -8.75
C ALA A 100 -5.28 19.39 -10.24
N GLU A 101 -4.33 19.74 -11.11
CA GLU A 101 -4.46 19.61 -12.57
C GLU A 101 -4.04 18.22 -13.05
N GLU A 102 -4.50 17.79 -14.23
CA GLU A 102 -4.17 16.47 -14.80
C GLU A 102 -2.65 16.21 -14.82
N LYS A 103 -1.85 17.21 -15.21
CA LYS A 103 -0.39 17.10 -15.23
C LYS A 103 0.19 16.77 -13.85
N SER A 104 -0.33 17.41 -12.80
CA SER A 104 0.11 17.17 -11.42
C SER A 104 -0.26 15.77 -10.96
N LEU A 105 -1.47 15.30 -11.28
CA LEU A 105 -1.94 13.96 -10.96
C LEU A 105 -1.12 12.89 -11.70
N ARG A 106 -0.79 13.13 -12.97
CA ARG A 106 0.07 12.23 -13.76
C ARG A 106 1.47 12.12 -13.16
N THR A 107 2.04 13.25 -12.74
CA THR A 107 3.36 13.30 -12.08
C THR A 107 3.33 12.56 -10.75
N LEU A 108 2.28 12.77 -9.96
CA LEU A 108 2.06 12.09 -8.69
C LEU A 108 1.99 10.57 -8.86
N HIS A 109 1.27 10.09 -9.87
CA HIS A 109 1.14 8.65 -10.16
C HIS A 109 2.39 8.02 -10.76
N GLN A 110 3.41 8.77 -11.18
CA GLN A 110 4.71 8.18 -11.56
C GLN A 110 5.36 7.45 -10.37
N ALA A 111 5.00 7.78 -9.13
CA ALA A 111 5.43 7.02 -7.95
C ALA A 111 5.03 5.54 -8.02
N MET A 112 3.86 5.23 -8.62
CA MET A 112 3.43 3.85 -8.82
C MET A 112 4.32 3.10 -9.80
N LEU A 113 4.78 3.74 -10.88
CA LEU A 113 5.73 3.14 -11.82
C LEU A 113 7.07 2.93 -11.13
N ALA A 114 7.58 3.95 -10.43
CA ALA A 114 8.79 3.84 -9.66
C ALA A 114 8.74 2.70 -8.62
N ALA A 115 7.59 2.39 -8.03
CA ALA A 115 7.47 1.29 -7.07
C ALA A 115 7.65 -0.11 -7.67
N VAL A 116 7.37 -0.29 -8.97
CA VAL A 116 7.35 -1.61 -9.63
C VAL A 116 8.40 -1.76 -10.73
N ASP A 117 9.10 -0.69 -11.08
CA ASP A 117 10.22 -0.68 -12.01
C ASP A 117 11.48 -0.18 -11.28
N LEU A 118 12.52 -1.01 -11.27
CA LEU A 118 13.80 -0.71 -10.62
C LEU A 118 14.67 0.25 -11.45
N GLU A 119 14.39 0.38 -12.75
CA GLU A 119 15.12 1.28 -13.65
C GLU A 119 14.61 2.72 -13.56
N GLU A 120 13.37 2.91 -13.13
CA GLU A 120 12.80 4.24 -12.91
C GLU A 120 13.57 4.98 -11.77
N PRO A 121 13.88 6.27 -11.89
CA PRO A 121 14.48 7.02 -10.79
C PRO A 121 13.44 7.41 -9.73
N LEU A 122 13.90 7.67 -8.51
CA LEU A 122 13.10 8.43 -7.55
C LEU A 122 12.99 9.88 -8.04
N ALA A 123 11.82 10.50 -7.86
CA ALA A 123 11.58 11.86 -8.31
C ALA A 123 10.79 12.65 -7.27
N ASN A 124 10.78 13.98 -7.40
CA ASN A 124 9.86 14.82 -6.65
C ASN A 124 8.46 14.74 -7.28
N TRP A 125 7.68 13.71 -6.92
CA TRP A 125 6.34 13.48 -7.47
C TRP A 125 5.31 14.55 -7.09
N TYR A 126 5.64 15.42 -6.12
CA TYR A 126 4.82 16.56 -5.74
C TYR A 126 5.14 17.82 -6.56
N ALA A 127 6.10 17.83 -7.50
CA ALA A 127 6.63 19.06 -8.12
C ALA A 127 5.56 20.01 -8.69
N ASP A 128 4.51 19.47 -9.32
CA ASP A 128 3.39 20.24 -9.88
C ASP A 128 2.12 20.16 -9.00
N PHE A 129 2.17 19.50 -7.83
CA PHE A 129 1.01 19.25 -6.98
C PHE A 129 0.77 20.42 -5.99
N PRO A 130 -0.48 20.80 -5.66
CA PRO A 130 -0.75 21.97 -4.81
C PRO A 130 -0.19 21.91 -3.38
N TYR A 131 0.16 20.71 -2.90
CA TYR A 131 0.72 20.48 -1.57
C TYR A 131 2.01 19.68 -1.67
N HIS A 132 2.98 20.02 -0.82
CA HIS A 132 4.28 19.37 -0.79
C HIS A 132 4.69 19.03 0.64
N ASN A 133 5.85 18.40 0.79
CA ASN A 133 6.45 18.04 2.08
C ASN A 133 5.60 17.03 2.86
N ASP A 134 5.59 15.78 2.36
CA ASP A 134 5.05 14.63 3.06
C ASP A 134 6.05 13.99 4.05
N GLY A 135 7.19 14.64 4.32
CA GLY A 135 8.25 14.06 5.16
C GLY A 135 8.91 12.81 4.58
N GLY A 136 8.78 12.57 3.26
CA GLY A 136 9.29 11.41 2.56
C GLY A 136 8.37 10.19 2.57
N TYR A 137 7.14 10.30 3.07
CA TYR A 137 6.20 9.19 3.21
C TYR A 137 6.00 8.37 1.92
N LEU A 138 5.74 9.03 0.80
CA LEU A 138 5.57 8.43 -0.52
C LEU A 138 6.86 7.74 -1.00
N GLU A 139 8.01 8.36 -0.78
CA GLU A 139 9.31 7.75 -1.10
C GLU A 139 9.55 6.47 -0.29
N HIS A 140 9.22 6.46 1.02
CA HIS A 140 9.35 5.26 1.84
C HIS A 140 8.46 4.11 1.34
N LEU A 141 7.25 4.40 0.87
CA LEU A 141 6.36 3.40 0.25
C LEU A 141 6.96 2.83 -1.04
N VAL A 142 7.47 3.69 -1.93
CA VAL A 142 8.16 3.28 -3.16
C VAL A 142 9.37 2.41 -2.85
N GLN A 143 10.20 2.82 -1.89
CA GLN A 143 11.37 2.08 -1.47
C GLN A 143 11.02 0.72 -0.87
N ALA A 144 9.96 0.63 -0.06
CA ALA A 144 9.49 -0.63 0.47
C ALA A 144 9.07 -1.60 -0.64
N CYS A 145 8.42 -1.10 -1.70
CA CYS A 145 8.07 -1.91 -2.87
C CYS A 145 9.33 -2.44 -3.58
N ARG A 146 10.28 -1.55 -3.91
CA ARG A 146 11.54 -1.92 -4.58
C ARG A 146 12.35 -2.95 -3.80
N GLN A 147 12.51 -2.73 -2.50
CA GLN A 147 13.24 -3.64 -1.60
C GLN A 147 12.67 -5.06 -1.61
N MET A 148 11.33 -5.18 -1.70
CA MET A 148 10.67 -6.48 -1.76
C MET A 148 10.71 -7.07 -3.17
N LEU A 149 10.61 -6.25 -4.22
CA LEU A 149 10.68 -6.70 -5.60
C LEU A 149 12.03 -7.37 -5.93
N ILE A 150 13.14 -6.85 -5.38
CA ILE A 150 14.48 -7.47 -5.48
C ILE A 150 14.51 -8.88 -4.87
N GLN A 151 13.61 -9.19 -3.93
CA GLN A 151 13.56 -10.46 -3.22
C GLN A 151 12.52 -11.44 -3.78
N LEU A 152 11.71 -11.03 -4.76
CA LEU A 152 10.72 -11.90 -5.41
C LEU A 152 11.38 -12.75 -6.48
#